data_AF-A0A377DFG9-F1
#
_entry.id   AF-A0A377DFG9-F1
#
_cell.length_a   1.000
_cell.length_b   1.000
_cell.length_c   1.000
_cell.angle_alpha   90.00
_cell.angle_beta   90.00
_cell.angle_gamma   90.00
#
_symmetry.space_group_name_H-M   'P 1'
#
loop_
_entity.id
_entity.type
_entity.pdbx_description
1 polymer ?
#
loop_
_entity_poly.entity_id
_entity_poly.type
_entity_poly.pdbx_seq_one_letter_code
_entity_poly.pdbx_strand_id
1 'polypeptide(L)'
;MNRGGVSLRPGDGVIHSWLNRMLLPDTVGYRCDSHTRFPIGISFPAGSGLVAFAAATGVMPLDMPESVLVRFKGKMQPGITLRDLVHAIPLYAIKQGLLTVEKKGKKNIFSGRILEIEGLPDLKVEQAFELTDASAERSAAGCTIKLNKEPIIEYLNSNIVLLKWMIAEGYGDRRTLERRIQGMEKWLANPELLEADADAEYAAVIDIDLADIKEPILCAPNDPDDARPLSAVQGEKIDEVFIGSCMTNIGHFRAAGKLLDAHKGQLPTRLWVAPPTRMDAAQLTEEGYYSVFGKSGRVLRSLAVPCVWVTRRV
;
A
#
# COMPACT_ATOMS: atom_id res chain seq x y z
N MET A 1 -11.25 26.79 -18.57
CA MET A 1 -9.82 26.39 -18.58
C MET A 1 -9.72 24.96 -18.07
N ASN A 2 -9.41 24.01 -18.95
CA ASN A 2 -9.10 22.63 -18.57
C ASN A 2 -7.60 22.57 -18.21
N ARG A 3 -7.26 22.10 -17.00
CA ARG A 3 -5.87 21.97 -16.50
C ARG A 3 -5.22 20.63 -16.90
N GLY A 4 -5.88 19.82 -17.73
CA GLY A 4 -5.37 18.55 -18.25
C GLY A 4 -5.32 17.42 -17.22
N GLY A 5 -5.97 17.57 -16.07
CA GLY A 5 -6.00 16.57 -15.01
C GLY A 5 -7.04 15.47 -15.24
N VAL A 6 -6.84 14.34 -14.56
CA VAL A 6 -7.82 13.24 -14.51
C VAL A 6 -8.57 13.34 -13.18
N SER A 7 -9.90 13.41 -13.25
CA SER A 7 -10.76 13.38 -12.06
C SER A 7 -11.44 12.02 -11.95
N LEU A 8 -11.36 11.42 -10.77
CA LEU A 8 -12.25 10.34 -10.37
C LEU A 8 -13.60 10.91 -9.91
N ARG A 9 -14.54 10.02 -9.60
CA ARG A 9 -15.90 10.32 -9.17
C ARG A 9 -16.12 9.84 -7.72
N PRO A 10 -16.98 10.50 -6.93
CA PRO A 10 -17.41 9.96 -5.63
C PRO A 10 -17.93 8.53 -5.78
N GLY A 11 -17.47 7.62 -4.92
CA GLY A 11 -17.81 6.19 -4.96
C GLY A 11 -16.84 5.31 -5.77
N ASP A 12 -15.88 5.88 -6.51
CA ASP A 12 -14.87 5.09 -7.23
C ASP A 12 -13.92 4.34 -6.28
N GLY A 13 -13.65 4.92 -5.10
CA GLY A 13 -12.86 4.30 -4.04
C GLY A 13 -11.64 5.09 -3.61
N VAL A 14 -10.68 4.36 -3.05
CA VAL A 14 -9.44 4.87 -2.45
C VAL A 14 -8.44 5.28 -3.52
N ILE A 15 -7.80 6.43 -3.31
CA ILE A 15 -6.98 7.06 -4.34
C ILE A 15 -5.79 6.22 -4.82
N HIS A 16 -5.07 5.56 -3.92
CA HIS A 16 -3.86 4.81 -4.28
C HIS A 16 -4.19 3.58 -5.13
N SER A 17 -5.34 2.95 -4.91
CA SER A 17 -5.82 1.82 -5.71
C SER A 17 -6.10 2.20 -7.18
N TRP A 18 -6.32 3.48 -7.46
CA TRP A 18 -6.44 4.03 -8.81
C TRP A 18 -5.13 4.63 -9.32
N LEU A 19 -4.46 5.45 -8.50
CA LEU A 19 -3.23 6.14 -8.87
C LEU A 19 -2.10 5.16 -9.20
N ASN A 20 -1.94 4.09 -8.43
CA ASN A 20 -0.90 3.09 -8.67
C ASN A 20 -1.06 2.43 -10.06
N ARG A 21 -2.30 2.34 -10.56
CA ARG A 21 -2.62 1.85 -11.91
C ARG A 21 -2.35 2.86 -13.02
N MET A 22 -1.86 4.05 -12.69
CA MET A 22 -1.54 5.11 -13.65
C MET A 22 -0.04 5.46 -13.68
N LEU A 23 0.78 4.70 -12.96
CA LEU A 23 2.22 4.94 -12.84
C LEU A 23 2.99 4.39 -14.04
N LEU A 24 4.20 4.91 -14.23
CA LEU A 24 5.22 4.27 -15.06
C LEU A 24 6.39 3.83 -14.17
N PRO A 25 7.01 2.67 -14.44
CA PRO A 25 8.21 2.24 -13.74
C PRO A 25 9.32 3.28 -13.82
N ASP A 26 10.15 3.34 -12.79
CA ASP A 26 11.35 4.20 -12.68
C ASP A 26 11.11 5.70 -12.88
N THR A 27 9.88 6.15 -12.66
CA THR A 27 9.54 7.57 -12.65
C THR A 27 9.34 8.10 -11.24
N VAL A 28 9.57 9.41 -11.08
CA VAL A 28 9.39 10.12 -9.81
C VAL A 28 8.04 10.84 -9.81
N GLY A 29 7.35 10.86 -8.67
CA GLY A 29 6.13 11.65 -8.49
C GLY A 29 5.92 12.23 -7.10
N TYR A 30 4.94 13.12 -7.00
CA TYR A 30 4.67 13.93 -5.82
C TYR A 30 3.18 14.10 -5.61
N ARG A 31 2.71 14.14 -4.36
CA ARG A 31 1.28 14.29 -4.08
C ARG A 31 0.98 14.75 -2.66
N CYS A 32 -0.20 15.37 -2.49
CA CYS A 32 -0.72 15.89 -1.22
C CYS A 32 -1.43 14.80 -0.41
N ASP A 33 -0.75 13.68 -0.19
CA ASP A 33 -1.22 12.59 0.66
C ASP A 33 -0.01 11.77 1.15
N SER A 34 0.11 11.56 2.46
CA SER A 34 1.27 10.91 3.09
C SER A 34 1.49 9.45 2.69
N HIS A 35 0.45 8.78 2.20
CA HIS A 35 0.43 7.40 1.72
C HIS A 35 0.64 7.31 0.20
N THR A 36 1.01 8.43 -0.43
CA THR A 36 1.51 8.39 -1.81
C THR A 36 2.90 7.78 -1.82
N ARG A 37 2.94 6.44 -1.85
CA ARG A 37 4.13 5.60 -1.81
C ARG A 37 4.11 4.63 -2.98
N PHE A 38 4.64 5.07 -4.11
CA PHE A 38 4.54 4.32 -5.36
C PHE A 38 5.16 2.92 -5.23
N PRO A 39 4.45 1.84 -5.65
CA PRO A 39 5.02 0.50 -5.68
C PRO A 39 5.93 0.24 -6.88
N ILE A 40 5.93 1.15 -7.87
CA ILE A 40 6.83 1.17 -9.04
C ILE A 40 7.30 2.60 -9.29
N GLY A 41 8.61 2.81 -9.38
CA GLY A 41 9.21 4.15 -9.30
C GLY A 41 9.30 4.64 -7.85
N ILE A 42 9.30 5.96 -7.63
CA ILE A 42 9.39 6.55 -6.29
C ILE A 42 8.51 7.78 -6.16
N SER A 43 7.99 8.01 -4.95
CA SER A 43 7.25 9.23 -4.65
C SER A 43 7.61 9.86 -3.33
N PHE A 44 7.55 11.20 -3.30
CA PHE A 44 7.75 12.00 -2.10
C PHE A 44 6.45 12.77 -1.80
N PRO A 45 5.69 12.37 -0.78
CA PRO A 45 4.54 13.13 -0.31
C PRO A 45 4.92 14.54 0.13
N ALA A 46 4.04 15.50 -0.13
CA ALA A 46 4.29 16.89 0.17
C ALA A 46 3.01 17.65 0.56
N GLY A 47 3.15 18.79 1.22
CA GLY A 47 2.02 19.68 1.50
C GLY A 47 1.39 20.26 0.23
N SER A 48 0.16 20.76 0.34
CA SER A 48 -0.64 21.25 -0.79
C SER A 48 0.05 22.34 -1.61
N GLY A 49 0.81 23.24 -0.98
CA GLY A 49 1.54 24.30 -1.67
C GLY A 49 2.62 23.76 -2.63
N LEU A 50 3.42 22.79 -2.17
CA LEU A 50 4.48 22.19 -2.99
C LEU A 50 3.91 21.33 -4.11
N VAL A 51 2.77 20.67 -3.87
CA VAL A 51 2.06 19.87 -4.87
C VAL A 51 1.43 20.77 -5.94
N ALA A 52 0.90 21.94 -5.56
CA ALA A 52 0.41 22.93 -6.51
C ALA A 52 1.55 23.47 -7.40
N PHE A 53 2.72 23.73 -6.81
CA PHE A 53 3.92 24.08 -7.56
C PHE A 53 4.30 22.98 -8.55
N ALA A 54 4.47 21.74 -8.09
CA ALA A 54 4.85 20.61 -8.93
C ALA A 54 3.85 20.34 -10.06
N ALA A 55 2.55 20.45 -9.79
CA ALA A 55 1.51 20.29 -10.80
C ALA A 55 1.52 21.43 -11.85
N ALA A 56 1.96 22.63 -11.49
CA ALA A 56 2.02 23.77 -12.39
C ALA A 56 3.30 23.80 -13.25
N THR A 57 4.44 23.39 -12.69
CA THR A 57 5.76 23.51 -13.33
C THR A 57 6.27 22.19 -13.90
N GLY A 58 5.73 21.06 -13.44
CA GLY A 58 6.23 19.72 -13.78
C GLY A 58 7.51 19.32 -13.05
N VAL A 59 7.99 20.10 -12.08
CA VAL A 59 9.23 19.86 -11.32
C VAL A 59 9.02 20.11 -9.82
N MET A 60 9.83 19.48 -8.96
CA MET A 60 9.78 19.71 -7.52
C MET A 60 11.20 19.88 -6.95
N PRO A 61 11.45 20.86 -6.06
CA PRO A 61 12.68 20.90 -5.28
C PRO A 61 12.74 19.70 -4.33
N LEU A 62 13.91 19.08 -4.23
CA LEU A 62 14.18 17.95 -3.36
C LEU A 62 15.64 18.02 -2.90
N ASP A 63 15.85 18.17 -1.60
CA ASP A 63 17.13 17.87 -0.98
C ASP A 63 17.19 16.35 -0.79
N MET A 64 18.10 15.69 -1.51
CA MET A 64 18.11 14.24 -1.60
C MET A 64 18.39 13.61 -0.22
N PRO A 65 17.46 12.82 0.34
CA PRO A 65 17.68 12.17 1.63
C PRO A 65 18.66 11.01 1.54
N GLU A 66 19.30 10.68 2.65
CA GLU A 66 20.02 9.42 2.82
C GLU A 66 19.05 8.23 2.80
N SER A 67 19.56 7.03 2.51
CA SER A 67 18.77 5.80 2.42
C SER A 67 19.01 4.84 3.58
N VAL A 68 17.98 4.04 3.90
CA VAL A 68 18.03 2.88 4.82
C VAL A 68 17.57 1.66 4.05
N LEU A 69 18.40 0.62 4.01
CA LEU A 69 18.08 -0.62 3.34
C LEU A 69 17.45 -1.62 4.30
N VAL A 70 16.31 -2.20 3.92
CA VAL A 70 15.69 -3.36 4.56
C VAL A 70 15.72 -4.53 3.59
N ARG A 71 16.35 -5.64 3.98
CA ARG A 71 16.50 -6.81 3.14
C ARG A 71 15.88 -8.04 3.78
N PHE A 72 14.90 -8.63 3.11
CA PHE A 72 14.32 -9.90 3.52
C PHE A 72 15.11 -11.07 2.91
N LYS A 73 15.29 -12.16 3.68
CA LYS A 73 15.92 -13.39 3.18
C LYS A 73 15.16 -14.63 3.67
N GLY A 74 15.22 -15.71 2.90
CA GLY A 74 14.60 -16.99 3.27
C GLY A 74 13.20 -17.17 2.70
N LYS A 75 12.35 -17.96 3.37
CA LYS A 75 10.99 -18.27 2.95
C LYS A 75 9.99 -17.95 4.05
N MET A 76 8.83 -17.40 3.66
CA MET A 76 7.72 -17.15 4.59
C MET A 76 7.28 -18.44 5.27
N GLN A 77 7.04 -18.36 6.59
CA GLN A 77 6.55 -19.49 7.39
C GLN A 77 5.04 -19.70 7.20
N PRO A 78 4.51 -20.91 7.49
CA PRO A 78 3.08 -21.17 7.41
C PRO A 78 2.25 -20.19 8.24
N GLY A 79 1.20 -19.63 7.64
CA GLY A 79 0.29 -18.68 8.31
C GLY A 79 0.79 -17.24 8.39
N ILE A 80 2.05 -16.97 8.01
CA ILE A 80 2.59 -15.62 7.92
C ILE A 80 2.15 -14.97 6.62
N THR A 81 1.76 -13.71 6.71
CA THR A 81 1.30 -12.88 5.60
C THR A 81 2.31 -11.78 5.28
N LEU A 82 2.14 -11.12 4.14
CA LEU A 82 2.95 -9.95 3.80
C LEU A 82 2.77 -8.81 4.81
N ARG A 83 1.58 -8.70 5.43
CA ARG A 83 1.32 -7.69 6.44
C ARG A 83 2.14 -7.92 7.71
N ASP A 84 2.47 -9.17 8.04
CA ASP A 84 3.36 -9.48 9.16
C ASP A 84 4.80 -9.02 8.85
N LEU A 85 5.24 -9.11 7.58
CA LEU A 85 6.55 -8.59 7.15
C LEU A 85 6.61 -7.06 7.24
N VAL A 86 5.50 -6.37 6.93
CA VAL A 86 5.38 -4.91 7.14
C VAL A 86 5.64 -4.56 8.60
N HIS A 87 4.99 -5.27 9.55
CA HIS A 87 5.18 -5.02 10.97
C HIS A 87 6.50 -5.59 11.53
N ALA A 88 7.16 -6.51 10.81
CA ALA A 88 8.50 -6.98 11.17
C ALA A 88 9.54 -5.87 11.05
N ILE A 89 9.39 -4.91 10.13
CA ILE A 89 10.32 -3.78 9.97
C ILE A 89 10.47 -2.98 11.28
N PRO A 90 9.41 -2.42 11.90
CA PRO A 90 9.52 -1.77 13.20
C PRO A 90 10.00 -2.72 14.30
N LEU A 91 9.53 -3.96 14.33
CA LEU A 91 9.93 -4.94 15.35
C LEU A 91 11.44 -5.18 15.36
N TYR A 92 12.05 -5.40 14.19
CA TYR A 92 13.49 -5.66 14.08
C TYR A 92 14.31 -4.38 14.29
N ALA A 93 13.83 -3.22 13.84
CA ALA A 93 14.48 -1.95 14.14
C ALA A 93 14.51 -1.67 15.66
N ILE A 94 13.45 -2.01 16.40
CA ILE A 94 13.41 -1.93 17.87
C ILE A 94 14.40 -2.91 18.49
N LYS A 95 14.41 -4.18 18.05
CA LYS A 95 15.35 -5.21 18.53
C LYS A 95 16.81 -4.79 18.35
N GLN A 96 17.12 -4.07 17.28
CA GLN A 96 18.47 -3.56 16.98
C GLN A 96 18.77 -2.21 17.63
N GLY A 97 17.82 -1.60 18.35
CA GLY A 97 18.00 -0.30 19.00
C GLY A 97 18.00 0.91 18.05
N LEU A 98 17.57 0.71 16.82
CA LEU A 98 17.47 1.73 15.76
C LEU A 98 16.12 2.50 15.78
N LEU A 99 15.14 1.95 16.49
CA LEU A 99 13.82 2.54 16.69
C LEU A 99 13.42 2.43 18.16
N THR A 100 12.76 3.46 18.70
CA THR A 100 12.17 3.43 20.05
C THR A 100 10.70 3.84 20.01
N VAL A 101 9.89 3.23 20.88
CA VAL A 101 8.46 3.57 21.05
C VAL A 101 8.30 4.87 21.86
N GLU A 102 9.14 5.07 22.89
CA GLU A 102 9.14 6.27 23.73
C GLU A 102 9.23 7.56 22.89
N LYS A 103 8.36 8.53 23.18
CA LYS A 103 8.26 9.77 22.40
C LYS A 103 9.37 10.75 22.78
N LYS A 104 9.71 10.82 24.06
CA LYS A 104 10.79 11.72 24.52
C LYS A 104 12.14 11.18 24.10
N GLY A 105 12.84 11.92 23.23
CA GLY A 105 14.15 11.50 22.72
C GLY A 105 14.07 10.32 21.75
N LYS A 106 12.95 10.20 21.02
CA LYS A 106 12.67 9.09 20.10
C LYS A 106 13.81 8.88 19.11
N LYS A 107 14.34 7.65 19.05
CA LYS A 107 15.20 7.19 17.96
C LYS A 107 14.32 6.62 16.86
N ASN A 108 14.56 7.04 15.64
CA ASN A 108 13.90 6.47 14.46
C ASN A 108 14.86 6.57 13.27
N ILE A 109 15.54 5.47 12.96
CA ILE A 109 16.49 5.43 11.85
C ILE A 109 15.86 5.79 10.50
N PHE A 110 14.56 5.56 10.31
CA PHE A 110 13.86 5.82 9.05
C PHE A 110 13.44 7.29 8.88
N SER A 111 13.42 8.07 9.96
CA SER A 111 12.86 9.42 9.96
C SER A 111 13.58 10.33 8.99
N GLY A 112 12.84 10.86 7.99
CA GLY A 112 13.37 11.77 6.98
C GLY A 112 14.26 11.12 5.92
N ARG A 113 14.39 9.79 5.90
CA ARG A 113 15.22 9.02 4.96
C ARG A 113 14.38 8.33 3.90
N ILE A 114 15.01 7.80 2.85
CA ILE A 114 14.37 6.88 1.91
C ILE A 114 14.43 5.46 2.49
N LEU A 115 13.28 4.78 2.54
CA LEU A 115 13.23 3.35 2.87
C LEU A 115 13.38 2.54 1.58
N GLU A 116 14.43 1.74 1.46
CA GLU A 116 14.65 0.85 0.32
C GLU A 116 14.45 -0.60 0.74
N ILE A 117 13.68 -1.37 -0.04
CA ILE A 117 13.29 -2.73 0.32
C ILE A 117 13.74 -3.72 -0.75
N GLU A 118 14.40 -4.80 -0.33
CA GLU A 118 14.86 -5.89 -1.19
C GLU A 118 14.50 -7.28 -0.64
N GLY A 119 14.62 -8.30 -1.49
CA GLY A 119 14.50 -9.71 -1.09
C GLY A 119 13.16 -10.38 -1.38
N LEU A 120 12.20 -9.64 -1.95
CA LEU A 120 10.87 -10.14 -2.33
C LEU A 120 10.51 -9.74 -3.78
N PRO A 121 11.34 -10.07 -4.78
CA PRO A 121 11.23 -9.47 -6.10
C PRO A 121 10.01 -9.92 -6.91
N ASP A 122 9.40 -11.05 -6.55
CA ASP A 122 8.28 -11.66 -7.31
C ASP A 122 6.90 -11.28 -6.77
N LEU A 123 6.82 -10.33 -5.82
CA LEU A 123 5.54 -9.82 -5.34
C LEU A 123 4.75 -9.18 -6.49
N LYS A 124 3.43 -9.36 -6.48
CA LYS A 124 2.54 -8.55 -7.33
C LYS A 124 2.65 -7.08 -6.94
N VAL A 125 2.41 -6.17 -7.89
CA VAL A 125 2.56 -4.73 -7.64
C VAL A 125 1.61 -4.25 -6.54
N GLU A 126 0.40 -4.80 -6.42
CA GLU A 126 -0.50 -4.45 -5.31
C GLU A 126 -0.01 -4.99 -3.96
N GLN A 127 0.75 -6.07 -3.94
CA GLN A 127 1.38 -6.61 -2.73
C GLN A 127 2.59 -5.76 -2.33
N ALA A 128 3.44 -5.39 -3.30
CA ALA A 128 4.54 -4.47 -3.09
C ALA A 128 4.07 -3.15 -2.45
N PHE A 129 2.87 -2.68 -2.83
CA PHE A 129 2.26 -1.51 -2.22
C PHE A 129 2.00 -1.67 -0.71
N GLU A 130 1.73 -2.86 -0.18
CA GLU A 130 1.58 -3.06 1.27
C GLU A 130 2.85 -2.68 2.05
N LEU A 131 4.03 -2.90 1.46
CA LEU A 131 5.32 -2.52 2.05
C LEU A 131 5.62 -1.04 1.86
N THR A 132 5.42 -0.50 0.65
CA THR A 132 5.73 0.90 0.38
C THR A 132 4.78 1.85 1.09
N ASP A 133 3.49 1.53 1.14
CA ASP A 133 2.45 2.34 1.80
C ASP A 133 2.78 2.59 3.28
N ALA A 134 3.14 1.52 4.00
CA ALA A 134 3.51 1.55 5.41
C ALA A 134 4.82 2.30 5.72
N SER A 135 5.58 2.72 4.70
CA SER A 135 6.75 3.58 4.91
C SER A 135 6.34 4.95 5.48
N ALA A 136 5.09 5.36 5.28
CA ALA A 136 4.53 6.58 5.87
C ALA A 136 4.60 6.54 7.40
N GLU A 137 4.22 5.41 8.01
CA GLU A 137 4.27 5.20 9.46
C GLU A 137 5.71 5.16 10.00
N ARG A 138 6.71 4.93 9.14
CA ARG A 138 8.14 5.01 9.53
C ARG A 138 8.66 6.45 9.54
N SER A 139 7.85 7.43 9.18
CA SER A 139 8.28 8.81 8.92
C SER A 139 9.34 8.90 7.81
N ALA A 140 9.34 7.94 6.88
CA ALA A 140 10.23 7.97 5.72
C ALA A 140 9.79 9.06 4.73
N ALA A 141 10.78 9.73 4.14
CA ALA A 141 10.57 10.74 3.11
C ALA A 141 10.01 10.12 1.82
N GLY A 142 10.52 8.95 1.44
CA GLY A 142 10.10 8.16 0.28
C GLY A 142 10.30 6.67 0.52
N CYS A 143 9.83 5.84 -0.40
CA CYS A 143 10.06 4.39 -0.38
C CYS A 143 10.33 3.88 -1.79
N THR A 144 11.18 2.87 -1.90
CA THR A 144 11.33 2.04 -3.10
C THR A 144 11.36 0.56 -2.70
N ILE A 145 10.98 -0.32 -3.62
CA ILE A 145 11.05 -1.76 -3.47
C ILE A 145 11.55 -2.38 -4.77
N LYS A 146 12.57 -3.24 -4.66
CA LYS A 146 13.11 -3.96 -5.80
C LYS A 146 12.16 -5.08 -6.23
N LEU A 147 11.65 -5.00 -7.46
CA LEU A 147 10.79 -6.00 -8.09
C LEU A 147 11.40 -6.51 -9.39
N ASN A 148 11.09 -7.75 -9.74
CA ASN A 148 11.34 -8.26 -11.08
C ASN A 148 10.36 -7.63 -12.09
N LYS A 149 10.69 -7.72 -13.38
CA LYS A 149 9.88 -7.11 -14.43
C LYS A 149 8.55 -7.84 -14.68
N GLU A 150 8.48 -9.13 -14.40
CA GLU A 150 7.33 -9.98 -14.72
C GLU A 150 6.04 -9.51 -14.00
N PRO A 151 6.03 -9.24 -12.67
CA PRO A 151 4.87 -8.65 -12.01
C PRO A 151 4.47 -7.27 -12.56
N ILE A 152 5.45 -6.46 -12.98
CA ILE A 152 5.21 -5.11 -13.52
C ILE A 152 4.56 -5.19 -14.90
N ILE A 153 5.05 -6.09 -15.76
CA ILE A 153 4.48 -6.35 -17.10
C ILE A 153 3.03 -6.80 -16.97
N GLU A 154 2.73 -7.74 -16.08
CA GLU A 154 1.36 -8.19 -15.80
C GLU A 154 0.46 -7.02 -15.37
N TYR A 155 0.96 -6.20 -14.44
CA TYR A 155 0.22 -5.06 -13.90
C TYR A 155 -0.07 -4.00 -14.98
N LEU A 156 0.92 -3.61 -15.78
CA LEU A 156 0.74 -2.61 -16.84
C LEU A 156 -0.22 -3.07 -17.94
N ASN A 157 -0.20 -4.35 -18.31
CA ASN A 157 -1.16 -4.90 -19.28
C ASN A 157 -2.61 -4.74 -18.78
N SER A 158 -2.86 -5.07 -17.51
CA SER A 158 -4.16 -4.86 -16.86
C SER A 158 -4.54 -3.37 -16.82
N ASN A 159 -3.58 -2.52 -16.46
CA ASN A 159 -3.81 -1.07 -16.34
C ASN A 159 -4.15 -0.40 -17.67
N ILE A 160 -3.52 -0.81 -18.78
CA ILE A 160 -3.87 -0.28 -20.11
C ILE A 160 -5.34 -0.54 -20.44
N VAL A 161 -5.86 -1.73 -20.13
CA VAL A 161 -7.28 -2.05 -20.32
C VAL A 161 -8.16 -1.18 -19.44
N LEU A 162 -7.80 -0.99 -18.17
CA LEU A 162 -8.52 -0.10 -17.26
C LEU A 162 -8.58 1.34 -17.79
N LEU A 163 -7.45 1.91 -18.22
CA LEU A 163 -7.40 3.29 -18.70
C LEU A 163 -8.19 3.46 -20.01
N LYS A 164 -8.18 2.46 -20.91
CA LYS A 164 -9.02 2.44 -22.12
C LYS A 164 -10.52 2.42 -21.75
N TRP A 165 -10.90 1.62 -20.76
CA TRP A 165 -12.26 1.62 -20.23
C TRP A 165 -12.64 2.95 -19.57
N MET A 166 -11.74 3.60 -18.82
CA MET A 166 -11.99 4.92 -18.24
C MET A 166 -12.30 5.97 -19.31
N ILE A 167 -11.61 5.92 -20.45
CA ILE A 167 -11.90 6.79 -21.60
C ILE A 167 -13.32 6.51 -22.13
N ALA A 168 -13.69 5.24 -22.29
CA ALA A 168 -15.02 4.84 -22.76
C ALA A 168 -16.14 5.31 -21.81
N GLU A 169 -15.89 5.27 -20.51
CA GLU A 169 -16.81 5.72 -19.45
C GLU A 169 -16.83 7.24 -19.24
N GLY A 170 -16.07 8.01 -20.03
CA GLY A 170 -16.05 9.47 -19.98
C GLY A 170 -15.35 10.05 -18.75
N TYR A 171 -14.24 9.45 -18.31
CA TYR A 171 -13.42 9.97 -17.21
C TYR A 171 -12.43 11.04 -17.66
N GLY A 172 -12.40 12.16 -16.92
CA GLY A 172 -11.31 13.13 -16.93
C GLY A 172 -10.89 13.66 -18.31
N ASP A 173 -9.64 14.11 -18.40
CA ASP A 173 -9.05 14.52 -19.67
C ASP A 173 -8.58 13.32 -20.50
N ARG A 174 -9.27 13.07 -21.61
CA ARG A 174 -8.99 11.96 -22.53
C ARG A 174 -7.55 11.95 -23.04
N ARG A 175 -6.98 13.12 -23.37
CA ARG A 175 -5.62 13.21 -23.93
C ARG A 175 -4.58 12.79 -22.91
N THR A 176 -4.77 13.15 -21.64
CA THR A 176 -3.90 12.72 -20.55
C THR A 176 -3.93 11.20 -20.35
N LEU A 177 -5.11 10.57 -20.40
CA LEU A 177 -5.23 9.11 -20.32
C LEU A 177 -4.57 8.40 -21.52
N GLU A 178 -4.84 8.88 -22.74
CA GLU A 178 -4.24 8.33 -23.98
C GLU A 178 -2.70 8.41 -23.96
N ARG A 179 -2.15 9.56 -23.54
CA ARG A 179 -0.70 9.73 -23.39
C ARG A 179 -0.10 8.78 -22.35
N ARG A 180 -0.80 8.52 -21.25
CA ARG A 180 -0.33 7.57 -20.23
C ARG A 180 -0.33 6.13 -20.79
N ILE A 181 -1.40 5.74 -21.49
CA ILE A 181 -1.48 4.43 -22.17
C ILE A 181 -0.29 4.25 -23.12
N GLN A 182 -0.01 5.23 -23.98
CA GLN A 182 1.13 5.18 -24.89
C GLN A 182 2.47 5.04 -24.16
N GLY A 183 2.63 5.72 -23.02
CA GLY A 183 3.82 5.56 -22.17
C GLY A 183 3.98 4.14 -21.63
N MET A 184 2.88 3.50 -21.22
CA MET A 184 2.89 2.11 -20.74
C MET A 184 3.20 1.14 -21.88
N GLU A 185 2.55 1.31 -23.04
CA GLU A 185 2.80 0.50 -24.24
C GLU A 185 4.27 0.64 -24.71
N LYS A 186 4.84 1.84 -24.62
CA LYS A 186 6.26 2.09 -24.93
C LYS A 186 7.20 1.34 -23.97
N TRP A 187 6.95 1.40 -22.66
CA TRP A 187 7.76 0.66 -21.69
C TRP A 187 7.63 -0.85 -21.89
N LEU A 188 6.43 -1.37 -22.16
CA LEU A 188 6.20 -2.79 -22.43
C LEU A 188 6.95 -3.29 -23.68
N ALA A 189 7.19 -2.42 -24.67
CA ALA A 189 7.96 -2.77 -25.87
C ALA A 189 9.47 -2.93 -25.59
N ASN A 190 9.99 -2.30 -24.53
CA ASN A 190 11.38 -2.44 -24.08
C ASN A 190 11.45 -2.33 -22.54
N PRO A 191 11.12 -3.41 -21.81
CA PRO A 191 10.95 -3.36 -20.36
C PRO A 191 12.31 -3.34 -19.64
N GLU A 192 12.83 -2.15 -19.44
CA GLU A 192 14.03 -1.87 -18.67
C GLU A 192 13.66 -1.39 -17.26
N LEU A 193 14.44 -1.85 -16.28
CA LEU A 193 14.35 -1.44 -14.88
C LEU A 193 15.73 -1.01 -14.38
N LEU A 194 15.76 0.06 -13.60
CA LEU A 194 16.93 0.46 -12.83
C LEU A 194 17.22 -0.57 -11.73
N GLU A 195 18.49 -0.73 -11.41
CA GLU A 195 18.96 -1.58 -10.33
C GLU A 195 19.99 -0.81 -9.50
N ALA A 196 19.98 -1.01 -8.18
CA ALA A 196 20.99 -0.43 -7.31
C ALA A 196 22.36 -1.04 -7.60
N ASP A 197 23.40 -0.21 -7.62
CA ASP A 197 24.77 -0.67 -7.76
C ASP A 197 25.19 -1.53 -6.55
N ALA A 198 26.09 -2.47 -6.77
CA ALA A 198 26.52 -3.42 -5.73
C ALA A 198 27.27 -2.74 -4.55
N ASP A 199 27.82 -1.54 -4.78
CA ASP A 199 28.55 -0.71 -3.84
C ASP A 199 27.73 0.50 -3.34
N ALA A 200 26.41 0.49 -3.51
CA ALA A 200 25.53 1.52 -2.96
C ALA A 200 25.69 1.64 -1.43
N GLU A 201 25.88 2.87 -0.96
CA GLU A 201 26.04 3.17 0.47
C GLU A 201 24.69 3.47 1.14
N TYR A 202 24.48 2.91 2.33
CA TYR A 202 23.28 3.11 3.13
C TYR A 202 23.64 3.56 4.53
N ALA A 203 22.83 4.45 5.10
CA ALA A 203 23.04 4.91 6.46
C ALA A 203 22.81 3.81 7.52
N ALA A 204 21.97 2.83 7.19
CA ALA A 204 21.80 1.60 7.94
C ALA A 204 21.29 0.50 7.02
N VAL A 205 21.64 -0.74 7.35
CA VAL A 205 21.13 -1.96 6.69
C VAL A 205 20.47 -2.83 7.76
N ILE A 206 19.23 -3.24 7.51
CA ILE A 206 18.44 -4.11 8.40
C ILE A 206 18.11 -5.39 7.65
N ASP A 207 18.84 -6.47 7.95
CA ASP A 207 18.52 -7.80 7.44
C ASP A 207 17.45 -8.48 8.31
N ILE A 208 16.41 -9.00 7.66
CA ILE A 208 15.31 -9.73 8.30
C ILE A 208 15.23 -11.14 7.72
N ASP A 209 15.50 -12.15 8.55
CA ASP A 209 15.32 -13.55 8.17
C ASP A 209 13.86 -13.97 8.32
N LEU A 210 13.24 -14.40 7.22
CA LEU A 210 11.86 -14.86 7.20
C LEU A 210 11.66 -16.15 8.02
N ALA A 211 12.73 -16.91 8.29
CA ALA A 211 12.66 -18.08 9.17
C ALA A 211 12.41 -17.72 10.65
N ASP A 212 12.73 -16.48 11.05
CA ASP A 212 12.56 -16.01 12.43
C ASP A 212 11.16 -15.43 12.70
N ILE A 213 10.37 -15.19 11.65
CA ILE A 213 8.98 -14.72 11.76
C ILE A 213 8.07 -15.97 11.82
N LYS A 214 7.78 -16.43 13.04
CA LYS A 214 7.05 -17.70 13.29
C LYS A 214 5.61 -17.50 13.78
N GLU A 215 5.23 -16.27 14.06
CA GLU A 215 3.88 -15.90 14.47
C GLU A 215 3.50 -14.52 13.90
N PRO A 216 2.20 -14.22 13.78
CA PRO A 216 1.75 -12.92 13.31
C PRO A 216 2.27 -11.78 14.17
N ILE A 217 2.51 -10.62 13.55
CA ILE A 217 3.01 -9.41 14.22
C ILE A 217 1.95 -8.32 14.07
N LEU A 218 1.63 -7.65 15.17
CA LEU A 218 0.62 -6.60 15.24
C LEU A 218 1.24 -5.30 15.76
N CYS A 219 0.66 -4.15 15.39
CA CYS A 219 0.94 -2.89 16.08
C CYS A 219 -0.03 -2.74 17.27
N ALA A 220 0.50 -2.47 18.45
CA ALA A 220 -0.28 -2.26 19.66
C ALA A 220 -1.11 -0.97 19.58
N PRO A 221 -2.17 -0.83 20.40
CA PRO A 221 -3.08 0.31 20.30
C PRO A 221 -2.38 1.67 20.36
N ASN A 222 -2.78 2.56 19.43
CA ASN A 222 -2.42 3.98 19.38
C ASN A 222 -0.98 4.31 18.96
N ASP A 223 -0.13 3.33 18.64
CA ASP A 223 1.22 3.59 18.14
C ASP A 223 1.63 2.61 17.02
N PRO A 224 1.79 3.08 15.77
CA PRO A 224 2.20 2.20 14.67
C PRO A 224 3.64 1.68 14.81
N ASP A 225 4.48 2.29 15.68
CA ASP A 225 5.83 1.79 15.97
C ASP A 225 5.84 0.63 16.97
N ASP A 226 4.79 0.47 17.78
CA ASP A 226 4.75 -0.52 18.85
C ASP A 226 4.38 -1.91 18.32
N ALA A 227 5.28 -2.47 17.51
CA ALA A 227 5.12 -3.78 16.91
C ALA A 227 5.40 -4.90 17.93
N ARG A 228 4.46 -5.83 18.06
CA ARG A 228 4.50 -6.94 19.02
C ARG A 228 4.08 -8.25 18.36
N PRO A 229 4.68 -9.39 18.74
CA PRO A 229 4.20 -10.70 18.33
C PRO A 229 2.81 -10.98 18.92
N LEU A 230 2.00 -11.79 18.22
CA LEU A 230 0.65 -12.17 18.67
C LEU A 230 0.65 -12.75 20.09
N SER A 231 1.63 -13.57 20.43
CA SER A 231 1.81 -14.16 21.77
C SER A 231 1.88 -13.13 22.90
N ALA A 232 2.34 -11.90 22.64
CA ALA A 232 2.43 -10.85 23.64
C ALA A 232 1.09 -10.12 23.91
N VAL A 233 0.09 -10.29 23.03
CA VAL A 233 -1.20 -9.56 23.09
C VAL A 233 -2.42 -10.49 22.96
N GLN A 234 -2.20 -11.80 22.94
CA GLN A 234 -3.27 -12.78 22.79
C GLN A 234 -4.24 -12.74 23.98
N GLY A 235 -5.53 -13.01 23.71
CA GLY A 235 -6.58 -13.04 24.72
C GLY A 235 -7.30 -11.70 24.94
N GLU A 236 -6.82 -10.63 24.31
CA GLU A 236 -7.51 -9.34 24.33
C GLU A 236 -8.91 -9.42 23.71
N LYS A 237 -9.89 -8.79 24.37
CA LYS A 237 -11.27 -8.76 23.90
C LYS A 237 -11.38 -7.76 22.75
N ILE A 238 -11.94 -8.21 21.62
CA ILE A 238 -12.20 -7.37 20.44
C ILE A 238 -13.69 -7.08 20.34
N ASP A 239 -14.05 -5.80 20.24
CA ASP A 239 -15.45 -5.38 20.06
C ASP A 239 -15.78 -5.14 18.57
N GLU A 240 -14.85 -4.53 17.82
CA GLU A 240 -15.03 -4.20 16.39
C GLU A 240 -13.81 -4.60 15.56
N VAL A 241 -14.03 -4.99 14.31
CA VAL A 241 -13.01 -5.38 13.32
C VAL A 241 -13.25 -4.62 12.03
N PHE A 242 -12.19 -4.06 11.43
CA PHE A 242 -12.25 -3.34 10.16
C PHE A 242 -11.35 -3.99 9.11
N ILE A 243 -11.90 -4.25 7.92
CA ILE A 243 -11.19 -4.77 6.74
C ILE A 243 -11.50 -3.85 5.56
N GLY A 244 -10.54 -3.02 5.15
CA GLY A 244 -10.73 -2.19 3.95
C GLY A 244 -10.02 -0.84 3.91
N SER A 245 -8.69 -0.84 3.91
CA SER A 245 -7.87 0.35 3.67
C SER A 245 -7.19 0.32 2.28
N CYS A 246 -6.39 1.34 1.96
CA CYS A 246 -5.46 1.33 0.82
C CYS A 246 -4.51 0.13 0.82
N MET A 247 -4.16 -0.40 2.00
CA MET A 247 -3.34 -1.61 2.17
C MET A 247 -4.05 -2.90 1.71
N THR A 248 -5.35 -2.86 1.41
CA THR A 248 -6.10 -4.05 1.03
C THR A 248 -6.27 -4.18 -0.47
N ASN A 249 -6.33 -5.43 -0.95
CA ASN A 249 -6.67 -5.82 -2.31
C ASN A 249 -7.73 -6.93 -2.23
N ILE A 250 -8.34 -7.28 -3.36
CA ILE A 250 -9.43 -8.26 -3.42
C ILE A 250 -9.10 -9.61 -2.77
N GLY A 251 -7.82 -10.03 -2.79
CA GLY A 251 -7.37 -11.29 -2.18
C GLY A 251 -7.65 -11.35 -0.69
N HIS A 252 -7.47 -10.24 0.03
CA HIS A 252 -7.75 -10.15 1.47
C HIS A 252 -9.23 -10.35 1.78
N PHE A 253 -10.13 -9.78 0.97
CA PHE A 253 -11.57 -9.96 1.12
C PHE A 253 -12.01 -11.39 0.83
N ARG A 254 -11.42 -12.02 -0.20
CA ARG A 254 -11.67 -13.44 -0.51
C ARG A 254 -11.21 -14.34 0.64
N ALA A 255 -10.02 -14.08 1.21
CA ALA A 255 -9.51 -14.83 2.35
C ALA A 255 -10.42 -14.68 3.59
N ALA A 256 -10.79 -13.44 3.93
CA ALA A 256 -11.73 -13.17 5.03
C ALA A 256 -13.08 -13.84 4.79
N GLY A 257 -13.60 -13.78 3.57
CA GLY A 257 -14.85 -14.44 3.19
C GLY A 257 -14.80 -15.96 3.39
N LYS A 258 -13.73 -16.63 2.95
CA LYS A 258 -13.55 -18.07 3.18
C LYS A 258 -13.53 -18.44 4.66
N LEU A 259 -12.87 -17.64 5.50
CA LEU A 259 -12.85 -17.85 6.95
C LEU A 259 -14.27 -17.69 7.56
N LEU A 260 -15.01 -16.67 7.12
CA LEU A 260 -16.38 -16.45 7.59
C LEU A 260 -17.36 -17.54 7.15
N ASP A 261 -17.23 -18.05 5.92
CA ASP A 261 -18.11 -19.11 5.41
C ASP A 261 -17.84 -20.47 6.11
N ALA A 262 -16.58 -20.72 6.48
CA ALA A 262 -16.19 -21.90 7.26
C ALA A 262 -16.79 -21.89 8.68
N HIS A 263 -17.01 -20.70 9.27
CA HIS A 263 -17.55 -20.53 10.62
C HIS A 263 -18.95 -19.91 10.58
N LYS A 264 -19.96 -20.75 10.31
CA LYS A 264 -21.36 -20.32 10.23
C LYS A 264 -21.87 -19.77 11.56
N GLY A 265 -22.57 -18.65 11.49
CA GLY A 265 -23.18 -17.99 12.65
C GLY A 265 -23.02 -16.47 12.58
N GLN A 266 -23.58 -15.77 13.55
CA GLN A 266 -23.30 -14.34 13.71
C GLN A 266 -21.97 -14.17 14.46
N LEU A 267 -21.17 -13.20 14.00
CA LEU A 267 -19.95 -12.83 14.70
C LEU A 267 -20.27 -12.25 16.08
N PRO A 268 -19.45 -12.53 17.10
CA PRO A 268 -19.54 -11.87 18.40
C PRO A 268 -19.10 -10.40 18.35
N THR A 269 -18.46 -9.98 17.24
CA THR A 269 -17.92 -8.64 17.01
C THR A 269 -18.71 -7.91 15.93
N ARG A 270 -18.54 -6.58 15.88
CA ARG A 270 -19.00 -5.77 14.74
C ARG A 270 -17.93 -5.78 13.65
N LEU A 271 -18.28 -6.25 12.46
CA LEU A 271 -17.35 -6.30 11.33
C LEU A 271 -17.66 -5.18 10.33
N TRP A 272 -16.64 -4.47 9.88
CA TRP A 272 -16.73 -3.44 8.85
C TRP A 272 -15.94 -3.90 7.63
N VAL A 273 -16.59 -3.91 6.47
CA VAL A 273 -15.98 -4.36 5.20
C VAL A 273 -16.08 -3.23 4.18
N ALA A 274 -14.94 -2.72 3.74
CA ALA A 274 -14.86 -1.58 2.83
C ALA A 274 -13.90 -1.88 1.66
N PRO A 275 -14.40 -2.48 0.56
CA PRO A 275 -13.59 -2.71 -0.63
C PRO A 275 -12.94 -1.41 -1.13
N PRO A 276 -11.66 -1.44 -1.55
CA PRO A 276 -10.90 -0.23 -1.83
C PRO A 276 -11.35 0.44 -3.13
N THR A 277 -11.94 -0.29 -4.09
CA THR A 277 -12.52 0.28 -5.30
C THR A 277 -13.91 -0.26 -5.58
N ARG A 278 -14.68 0.46 -6.41
CA ARG A 278 -15.95 -0.06 -6.94
C ARG A 278 -15.78 -1.30 -7.81
N MET A 279 -14.61 -1.50 -8.42
CA MET A 279 -14.30 -2.69 -9.21
C MET A 279 -14.17 -3.91 -8.30
N ASP A 280 -13.47 -3.78 -7.18
CA ASP A 280 -13.36 -4.85 -6.18
C ASP A 280 -14.73 -5.21 -5.59
N ALA A 281 -15.56 -4.19 -5.29
CA ALA A 281 -16.91 -4.42 -4.79
C ALA A 281 -17.81 -5.14 -5.81
N ALA A 282 -17.73 -4.78 -7.09
CA ALA A 282 -18.47 -5.45 -8.16
C ALA A 282 -18.04 -6.91 -8.29
N GLN A 283 -16.72 -7.17 -8.32
CA GLN A 283 -16.17 -8.52 -8.43
C GLN A 283 -16.54 -9.39 -7.21
N LEU A 284 -16.45 -8.86 -5.98
CA LEU A 284 -16.87 -9.56 -4.76
C LEU A 284 -18.38 -9.84 -4.73
N THR A 285 -19.18 -9.00 -5.39
CA THR A 285 -20.62 -9.21 -5.54
C THR A 285 -20.90 -10.33 -6.51
N GLU A 286 -20.25 -10.33 -7.68
CA GLU A 286 -20.36 -11.38 -8.70
C GLU A 286 -19.93 -12.75 -8.16
N GLU A 287 -18.87 -12.79 -7.35
CA GLU A 287 -18.39 -14.01 -6.69
C GLU A 287 -19.22 -14.44 -5.47
N GLY A 288 -20.26 -13.67 -5.10
CA GLY A 288 -21.17 -14.02 -4.00
C GLY A 288 -20.62 -13.78 -2.59
N TYR A 289 -19.42 -13.19 -2.42
CA TYR A 289 -18.86 -12.86 -1.10
C TYR A 289 -19.73 -11.88 -0.32
N TYR A 290 -20.49 -11.02 -1.02
CA TYR A 290 -21.47 -10.15 -0.39
C TYR A 290 -22.57 -10.94 0.36
N SER A 291 -22.90 -12.17 -0.06
CA SER A 291 -23.81 -13.05 0.68
C SER A 291 -23.16 -13.56 1.97
N VAL A 292 -21.90 -14.01 1.88
CA VAL A 292 -21.12 -14.50 3.03
C VAL A 292 -21.00 -13.42 4.11
N PHE A 293 -20.59 -12.22 3.74
CA PHE A 293 -20.50 -11.08 4.66
C PHE A 293 -21.86 -10.69 5.25
N GLY A 294 -22.96 -10.91 4.53
CA GLY A 294 -24.31 -10.59 5.04
C GLY A 294 -24.76 -11.58 6.11
N LYS A 295 -24.45 -12.86 5.90
CA LYS A 295 -24.81 -13.94 6.83
C LYS A 295 -24.00 -13.89 8.13
N SER A 296 -22.78 -13.35 8.10
CA SER A 296 -21.92 -13.21 9.29
C SER A 296 -22.39 -12.15 10.30
N GLY A 297 -23.48 -11.41 10.03
CA GLY A 297 -24.13 -10.53 11.01
C GLY A 297 -23.99 -9.03 10.68
N ARG A 298 -23.67 -8.21 11.69
CA ARG A 298 -23.62 -6.73 11.61
C ARG A 298 -22.44 -6.25 10.76
N VAL A 299 -22.55 -6.40 9.43
CA VAL A 299 -21.57 -5.92 8.46
C VAL A 299 -22.02 -4.61 7.84
N LEU A 300 -21.31 -3.53 8.16
CA LEU A 300 -21.46 -2.24 7.48
C LEU A 300 -20.56 -2.20 6.24
N ARG A 301 -21.18 -1.82 5.13
CA ARG A 301 -20.57 -1.77 3.80
C ARG A 301 -20.53 -0.33 3.36
N SER A 302 -19.35 0.16 3.06
CA SER A 302 -19.18 1.48 2.46
C SER A 302 -18.02 1.41 1.49
N LEU A 303 -18.26 1.84 0.26
CA LEU A 303 -17.19 2.18 -0.67
C LEU A 303 -16.49 3.41 -0.10
N ALA A 304 -15.21 3.29 0.19
CA ALA A 304 -14.40 4.34 0.83
C ALA A 304 -14.96 4.84 2.18
N VAL A 305 -14.92 3.99 3.23
CA VAL A 305 -14.72 4.58 4.57
C VAL A 305 -13.30 5.14 4.53
N PRO A 306 -13.07 6.45 4.76
CA PRO A 306 -11.72 6.93 4.94
C PRO A 306 -11.11 6.14 6.11
N CYS A 307 -9.87 5.64 6.00
CA CYS A 307 -9.12 5.20 7.20
C CYS A 307 -9.16 6.27 8.30
N VAL A 308 -9.32 7.53 7.89
CA VAL A 308 -9.45 8.73 8.70
C VAL A 308 -10.84 8.91 9.36
N TRP A 309 -11.78 7.97 9.21
CA TRP A 309 -13.14 8.02 9.82
C TRP A 309 -13.85 9.38 9.66
N VAL A 310 -13.68 10.02 8.49
CA VAL A 310 -14.31 11.30 8.19
C VAL A 310 -15.68 11.06 7.55
N THR A 311 -16.65 10.66 8.36
CA THR A 311 -18.07 10.80 7.99
C THR A 311 -18.77 11.64 9.05
N ARG A 312 -19.45 12.71 8.63
CA ARG A 312 -20.44 13.33 9.51
C ARG A 312 -21.49 12.25 9.77
N ARG A 313 -21.67 11.86 11.03
CA ARG A 313 -22.92 11.22 11.44
C ARG A 313 -24.03 12.22 11.10
N VAL A 314 -24.82 11.90 10.07
CA VAL A 314 -26.11 12.56 9.83
C VAL A 314 -27.15 11.74 10.57
#